data_AF-A0A2S7SUY0-F1
#
_entry.id   AF-A0A2S7SUY0-F1
#
_cell.length_a   1.000
_cell.length_b   1.000
_cell.length_c   1.000
_cell.angle_alpha   90.00
_cell.angle_beta   90.00
_cell.angle_gamma   90.00
#
_symmetry.space_group_name_H-M   'P 1'
#
loop_
_entity.id
_entity.type
_entity.pdbx_description
1 polymer ?
#
loop_
_entity_poly.entity_id
_entity_poly.type
_entity_poly.pdbx_seq_one_letter_code
_entity_poly.pdbx_strand_id
1 'polypeptide(L)'
;MTKQTGRIKVCYKGYIGGRFFFVLLIALLSLNCQAQDSISYKGTSVNHIFMGAPQTTLKSHFGRPDKIIRDTDYSTGEVYYKLVYKKSKFQVSKAEKTFFGFDINDPLYTVCYKSACFKIGDEVSSLSALFPESYQFYLLDKKKYPKEKMLPLRVKFAQSDSYLIFECVGERIRSISTWDDL
;
A
#
# COMPACT_ATOMS: atom_id res chain seq x y z
N MET A 1 -54.08 65.98 -27.39
CA MET A 1 -54.46 64.72 -26.72
C MET A 1 -53.63 63.57 -27.29
N THR A 2 -53.11 62.72 -26.41
CA THR A 2 -51.82 62.02 -26.49
C THR A 2 -51.88 60.66 -27.19
N LYS A 3 -50.91 60.38 -28.08
CA LYS A 3 -50.69 59.08 -28.75
C LYS A 3 -50.09 58.07 -27.76
N GLN A 4 -50.71 56.91 -27.57
CA GLN A 4 -50.11 55.76 -26.89
C GLN A 4 -49.26 54.93 -27.86
N THR A 5 -47.98 54.78 -27.55
CA THR A 5 -47.04 53.86 -28.22
C THR A 5 -46.95 52.55 -27.42
N GLY A 6 -47.44 51.46 -28.01
CA GLY A 6 -47.30 50.11 -27.45
C GLY A 6 -45.86 49.60 -27.59
N ARG A 7 -45.27 49.14 -26.47
CA ARG A 7 -43.99 48.40 -26.47
C ARG A 7 -44.28 46.90 -26.47
N ILE A 8 -43.83 46.18 -27.49
CA ILE A 8 -43.82 44.71 -27.53
C ILE A 8 -42.65 44.23 -26.66
N LYS A 9 -42.94 43.39 -25.67
CA LYS A 9 -41.94 42.76 -24.79
C LYS A 9 -41.61 41.38 -25.35
N VAL A 10 -40.44 41.24 -25.97
CA VAL A 10 -39.94 39.94 -26.47
C VAL A 10 -39.13 39.27 -25.35
N CYS A 11 -39.66 38.18 -24.80
CA CYS A 11 -38.95 37.35 -23.84
C CYS A 11 -38.11 36.29 -24.57
N TYR A 12 -36.78 36.43 -24.53
CA TYR A 12 -35.87 35.35 -24.91
C TYR A 12 -35.69 34.40 -23.72
N LYS A 13 -36.22 33.16 -23.83
CA LYS A 13 -35.79 32.03 -23.00
C LYS A 13 -34.49 31.47 -23.58
N GLY A 14 -33.35 31.99 -23.13
CA GLY A 14 -32.04 31.44 -23.46
C GLY A 14 -31.79 30.13 -22.70
N TYR A 15 -31.83 29.00 -23.41
CA TYR A 15 -31.43 27.69 -22.92
C TYR A 15 -29.92 27.67 -22.60
N ILE A 16 -29.55 27.71 -21.32
CA ILE A 16 -28.14 27.61 -20.86
C ILE A 16 -27.81 26.19 -20.32
N GLY A 17 -28.78 25.27 -20.29
CA GLY A 17 -28.69 24.04 -19.47
C GLY A 17 -27.99 22.80 -20.05
N GLY A 18 -27.58 22.76 -21.32
CA GLY A 18 -27.17 21.50 -21.97
C GLY A 18 -25.66 21.21 -21.98
N ARG A 19 -24.83 22.24 -22.22
CA ARG A 19 -23.38 22.05 -22.46
C ARG A 19 -22.57 21.88 -21.17
N PHE A 20 -23.03 22.45 -20.06
CA PHE A 20 -22.37 22.32 -18.76
C PHE A 20 -22.45 20.89 -18.20
N PHE A 21 -23.57 20.20 -18.42
CA PHE A 21 -23.78 18.84 -17.93
C PHE A 21 -22.87 17.82 -18.61
N PHE A 22 -22.59 18.00 -19.91
CA PHE A 22 -21.74 17.09 -20.68
C PHE A 22 -20.27 17.20 -20.29
N VAL A 23 -19.78 18.41 -19.99
CA VAL A 23 -18.41 18.64 -19.52
C VAL A 23 -18.21 18.08 -18.10
N LEU A 24 -19.21 18.21 -17.23
CA LEU A 24 -19.16 17.62 -15.88
C LEU A 24 -19.12 16.09 -15.92
N LEU A 25 -19.86 15.46 -16.84
CA LEU A 25 -19.88 14.00 -17.00
C LEU A 25 -18.52 13.46 -17.50
N ILE A 26 -17.89 14.16 -18.45
CA ILE A 26 -16.55 13.77 -18.96
C ILE A 26 -15.48 13.97 -17.88
N ALA A 27 -15.55 15.04 -17.09
CA ALA A 27 -14.64 15.28 -15.97
C ALA A 27 -14.76 14.19 -14.87
N LEU A 28 -15.98 13.69 -14.62
CA LEU A 28 -16.22 12.57 -13.70
C LEU A 28 -15.70 11.23 -14.26
N LEU A 29 -15.73 11.04 -15.58
CA LEU A 29 -15.20 9.82 -16.22
C LEU A 29 -13.65 9.81 -16.26
N SER A 30 -13.01 10.97 -16.34
CA SER A 30 -11.53 11.08 -16.33
C SER A 30 -10.88 10.85 -14.96
N LEU A 31 -11.67 10.67 -13.88
CA LEU A 31 -11.16 10.37 -12.54
C LEU A 31 -11.00 8.88 -12.24
N ASN A 32 -11.35 7.98 -13.18
CA ASN A 32 -11.13 6.53 -13.03
C ASN A 32 -9.73 6.10 -13.50
N CYS A 33 -8.70 6.89 -13.22
CA CYS A 33 -7.36 6.31 -13.15
C CYS A 33 -7.39 5.46 -11.87
N GLN A 34 -7.53 4.14 -11.99
CA GLN A 34 -7.37 3.23 -10.85
C GLN A 34 -5.93 3.40 -10.36
N ALA A 35 -5.74 4.31 -9.40
CA ALA A 35 -4.50 4.34 -8.67
C ALA A 35 -4.40 3.02 -7.91
N GLN A 36 -3.16 2.61 -7.65
CA GLN A 36 -2.90 1.61 -6.63
C GLN A 36 -2.47 2.38 -5.39
N ASP A 37 -2.89 1.95 -4.21
CA ASP A 37 -2.39 2.55 -2.99
C ASP A 37 -0.86 2.47 -2.97
N SER A 38 -0.24 3.60 -2.65
CA SER A 38 1.21 3.69 -2.56
C SER A 38 1.65 4.19 -1.19
N ILE A 39 2.75 3.62 -0.71
CA ILE A 39 3.32 3.97 0.58
C ILE A 39 4.78 4.41 0.46
N SER A 40 5.21 5.24 1.41
CA SER A 40 6.62 5.60 1.52
C SER A 40 7.38 4.48 2.23
N TYR A 41 8.45 4.03 1.58
CA TYR A 41 9.38 3.06 2.14
C TYR A 41 9.93 3.52 3.50
N LYS A 42 10.43 4.76 3.59
CA LYS A 42 10.95 5.36 4.82
C LYS A 42 9.89 5.59 5.90
N GLY A 43 8.61 5.62 5.51
CA GLY A 43 7.48 5.76 6.43
C GLY A 43 7.03 4.44 7.08
N THR A 44 7.62 3.31 6.68
CA THR A 44 7.29 1.98 7.19
C THR A 44 8.27 1.58 8.29
N SER A 45 7.77 0.94 9.34
CA SER A 45 8.60 0.49 10.47
C SER A 45 8.15 -0.86 11.01
N VAL A 46 9.08 -1.57 11.65
CA VAL A 46 8.79 -2.78 12.43
C VAL A 46 9.22 -2.54 13.88
N ASN A 47 8.28 -2.60 14.83
CA ASN A 47 8.50 -2.24 16.24
C ASN A 47 9.24 -0.89 16.39
N HIS A 48 8.80 0.13 15.65
CA HIS A 48 9.40 1.48 15.61
C HIS A 48 10.79 1.59 14.96
N ILE A 49 11.32 0.51 14.40
CA ILE A 49 12.56 0.55 13.61
C ILE A 49 12.17 0.79 12.16
N PHE A 50 12.48 2.00 11.67
CA PHE A 50 12.16 2.40 10.30
C PHE A 50 13.06 1.70 9.28
N MET A 51 12.49 1.45 8.11
CA MET A 51 13.27 1.02 6.93
C MET A 51 14.38 2.03 6.64
N GLY A 52 15.57 1.53 6.30
CA GLY A 52 16.81 2.31 6.15
C GLY A 52 17.60 2.50 7.45
N ALA A 53 17.08 2.06 8.61
CA ALA A 53 17.83 2.15 9.86
C ALA A 53 19.12 1.30 9.82
N PRO A 54 20.18 1.69 10.55
CA PRO A 54 21.39 0.89 10.65
C PRO A 54 21.13 -0.51 11.23
N GLN A 55 21.91 -1.50 10.78
CA GLN A 55 21.89 -2.87 11.33
C GLN A 55 22.09 -2.90 12.85
N THR A 56 22.88 -1.96 13.38
CA THR A 56 23.13 -1.84 14.82
C THR A 56 21.86 -1.54 15.61
N THR A 57 20.90 -0.80 15.03
CA THR A 57 19.59 -0.51 15.64
C THR A 57 18.75 -1.77 15.79
N LEU A 58 18.76 -2.67 14.81
CA LEU A 58 18.10 -3.98 14.94
C LEU A 58 18.70 -4.79 16.09
N LYS A 59 20.04 -4.82 16.19
CA LYS A 59 20.75 -5.59 17.22
C LYS A 59 20.55 -5.01 18.62
N SER A 60 20.50 -3.68 18.77
CA SER A 60 20.26 -3.06 20.08
C SER A 60 18.83 -3.28 20.56
N HIS A 61 17.86 -3.29 19.63
CA HIS A 61 16.44 -3.42 19.98
C HIS A 61 16.00 -4.89 20.15
N PHE A 62 16.42 -5.79 19.25
CA PHE A 62 16.02 -7.21 19.28
C PHE A 62 17.08 -8.13 19.90
N GLY A 63 18.28 -7.63 20.19
CA GLY A 63 19.38 -8.42 20.70
C GLY A 63 20.14 -9.17 19.61
N ARG A 64 20.73 -10.32 19.97
CA ARG A 64 21.48 -11.17 19.05
C ARG A 64 20.51 -11.98 18.18
N PRO A 65 20.67 -12.03 16.85
CA PRO A 65 19.86 -12.89 15.99
C PRO A 65 20.16 -14.37 16.26
N ASP A 66 19.15 -15.22 16.13
CA ASP A 66 19.26 -16.67 16.28
C ASP A 66 20.12 -17.26 15.14
N LYS A 67 19.98 -16.68 13.94
CA LYS A 67 20.72 -17.10 12.74
C LYS A 67 20.99 -15.90 11.83
N ILE A 68 22.13 -15.92 11.15
CA ILE A 68 22.45 -14.98 10.07
C ILE A 68 22.60 -15.79 8.80
N ILE A 69 21.81 -15.48 7.77
CA ILE A 69 21.88 -16.12 6.46
C ILE A 69 22.44 -15.10 5.49
N ARG A 70 23.49 -15.47 4.76
CA ARG A 70 23.96 -14.67 3.63
C ARG A 70 23.15 -15.06 2.40
N ASP A 71 22.67 -14.07 1.67
CA ASP A 71 21.94 -14.25 0.42
C ASP A 71 22.50 -13.29 -0.64
N THR A 72 22.22 -13.61 -1.90
CA THR A 72 22.61 -12.79 -3.05
C THR A 72 21.37 -12.64 -3.93
N ASP A 73 20.97 -11.40 -4.18
CA ASP A 73 20.01 -11.13 -5.24
C ASP A 73 20.68 -11.42 -6.58
N TYR A 74 20.17 -12.42 -7.29
CA TYR A 74 20.75 -12.86 -8.56
C TYR A 74 20.51 -11.87 -9.71
N SER A 75 19.52 -10.99 -9.59
CA SER A 75 19.20 -9.99 -10.62
C SER A 75 20.19 -8.82 -10.57
N THR A 76 20.52 -8.35 -9.37
CA THR A 76 21.39 -7.19 -9.13
C THR A 76 22.83 -7.58 -8.77
N GLY A 77 23.04 -8.83 -8.35
CA GLY A 77 24.29 -9.28 -7.75
C GLY A 77 24.50 -8.75 -6.32
N GLU A 78 23.54 -8.04 -5.74
CA GLU A 78 23.68 -7.47 -4.41
C GLU A 78 23.70 -8.58 -3.35
N VAL A 79 24.70 -8.53 -2.47
CA VAL A 79 24.81 -9.44 -1.33
C VAL A 79 24.16 -8.79 -0.13
N TYR A 80 23.30 -9.53 0.55
CA TYR A 80 22.67 -9.07 1.78
C TYR A 80 22.62 -10.16 2.84
N TYR A 81 22.23 -9.79 4.06
CA TYR A 81 22.07 -10.70 5.18
C TYR A 81 20.61 -10.74 5.62
N LYS A 82 20.09 -11.95 5.84
CA LYS A 82 18.82 -12.17 6.56
C LYS A 82 19.16 -12.47 8.02
N LEU A 83 18.88 -11.53 8.91
CA LEU A 83 18.96 -11.70 10.36
C LEU A 83 17.66 -12.35 10.84
N VAL A 84 17.75 -13.57 11.35
CA VAL A 84 16.60 -14.35 11.82
C VAL A 84 16.42 -14.12 13.32
N TYR A 85 15.21 -13.70 13.70
CA TYR A 85 14.78 -13.60 15.09
C TYR A 85 13.46 -14.36 15.22
N LYS A 86 13.48 -15.48 15.94
CA LYS A 86 12.38 -16.45 16.03
C LYS A 86 11.92 -16.88 14.63
N LYS A 87 10.68 -16.58 14.26
CA LYS A 87 10.07 -16.93 12.96
C LYS A 87 10.15 -15.79 11.94
N SER A 88 10.68 -14.63 12.32
CA SER A 88 10.76 -13.45 11.48
C SER A 88 12.18 -13.22 10.97
N LYS A 89 12.30 -12.55 9.83
CA LYS A 89 13.59 -12.23 9.19
C LYS A 89 13.65 -10.75 8.86
N PHE A 90 14.83 -10.17 9.05
CA PHE A 90 15.16 -8.79 8.67
C PHE A 90 16.32 -8.82 7.69
N GLN A 91 16.14 -8.21 6.54
CA GLN A 91 17.09 -8.12 5.46
C GLN A 91 17.93 -6.85 5.63
N VAL A 92 19.25 -7.00 5.53
CA VAL A 92 20.22 -5.93 5.76
C VAL A 92 21.25 -5.94 4.63
N SER A 93 21.46 -4.79 3.98
CA SER A 93 22.42 -4.68 2.87
C SER A 93 23.82 -4.92 3.41
N LYS A 94 24.64 -5.71 2.71
CA LYS A 94 26.02 -5.94 3.13
C LYS A 94 26.86 -4.68 2.98
N ALA A 95 26.64 -3.91 1.91
CA ALA A 95 27.41 -2.72 1.58
C ALA A 95 27.07 -1.57 2.53
N GLU A 96 25.78 -1.25 2.64
CA GLU A 96 25.32 -0.09 3.42
C GLU A 96 25.12 -0.42 4.91
N LYS A 97 24.99 -1.70 5.26
CA LYS A 97 24.64 -2.16 6.62
C LYS A 97 23.33 -1.54 7.12
N THR A 98 22.39 -1.33 6.20
CA THR A 98 21.06 -0.74 6.45
C THR A 98 20.00 -1.82 6.34
N PHE A 99 18.99 -1.74 7.21
CA PHE A 99 17.79 -2.57 7.18
C PHE A 99 16.93 -2.17 5.98
N PHE A 100 16.62 -3.11 5.08
CA PHE A 100 15.91 -2.78 3.85
C PHE A 100 14.71 -3.68 3.51
N GLY A 101 14.47 -4.73 4.27
CA GLY A 101 13.39 -5.67 3.97
C GLY A 101 13.06 -6.55 5.15
N PHE A 102 11.87 -7.11 5.20
CA PHE A 102 11.46 -8.00 6.28
C PHE A 102 10.49 -9.09 5.81
N ASP A 103 10.41 -10.14 6.62
CA ASP A 103 9.45 -11.23 6.51
C ASP A 103 8.99 -11.54 7.94
N ILE A 104 7.82 -11.03 8.33
CA ILE A 104 7.26 -11.12 9.68
C ILE A 104 6.24 -12.24 9.73
N ASN A 105 6.52 -13.24 10.58
CA ASN A 105 5.62 -14.39 10.82
C ASN A 105 5.33 -14.61 12.31
N ASP A 106 5.90 -13.78 13.18
CA ASP A 106 5.76 -13.87 14.63
C ASP A 106 4.89 -12.71 15.16
N PRO A 107 3.84 -12.98 15.95
CA PRO A 107 2.90 -11.96 16.44
C PRO A 107 3.50 -10.94 17.42
N LEU A 108 4.75 -11.15 17.87
CA LEU A 108 5.47 -10.19 18.70
C LEU A 108 5.93 -8.94 17.93
N TYR A 109 5.95 -9.01 16.60
CA TYR A 109 6.31 -7.87 15.76
C TYR A 109 5.06 -7.15 15.25
N THR A 110 5.20 -5.84 15.13
CA THR A 110 4.17 -4.91 14.67
C THR A 110 4.74 -4.10 13.53
N VAL A 111 4.08 -4.14 12.37
CA VAL A 111 4.43 -3.34 11.20
C VAL A 111 3.56 -2.09 11.21
N CYS A 112 4.15 -0.90 11.17
CA CYS A 112 3.39 0.34 11.20
C CYS A 112 3.69 1.21 9.97
N TYR A 113 2.65 1.88 9.49
CA TYR A 113 2.72 2.93 8.49
C TYR A 113 1.82 4.10 8.91
N LYS A 114 2.40 5.31 8.99
CA LYS A 114 1.77 6.47 9.62
C LYS A 114 1.32 6.12 11.06
N SER A 115 0.06 6.37 11.42
CA SER A 115 -0.52 6.03 12.72
C SER A 115 -1.11 4.62 12.79
N ALA A 116 -1.15 3.88 11.69
CA ALA A 116 -1.71 2.54 11.64
C ALA A 116 -0.63 1.49 11.90
N CYS A 117 -0.99 0.45 12.62
CA CYS A 117 -0.11 -0.66 12.98
C CYS A 117 -0.84 -1.99 12.78
N PHE A 118 -0.10 -2.98 12.30
CA PHE A 118 -0.60 -4.28 11.89
C PHE A 118 0.24 -5.39 12.50
N LYS A 119 -0.41 -6.48 12.88
CA LYS A 119 0.22 -7.67 13.45
C LYS A 119 -0.32 -8.93 12.79
N ILE A 120 0.42 -10.01 13.00
CA ILE A 120 -0.04 -11.34 12.61
C ILE A 120 -1.28 -11.70 13.43
N GLY A 121 -2.33 -12.13 12.73
CA GLY A 121 -3.62 -12.51 13.31
C GLY A 121 -4.69 -11.42 13.27
N ASP A 122 -4.32 -10.17 12.94
CA ASP A 122 -5.26 -9.07 12.74
C ASP A 122 -6.20 -9.35 11.57
N GLU A 123 -7.39 -8.75 11.59
CA GLU A 123 -8.35 -8.87 10.50
C GLU A 123 -7.90 -8.10 9.26
N VAL A 124 -8.03 -8.72 8.09
CA VAL A 124 -7.68 -8.10 6.81
C VAL A 124 -8.59 -6.91 6.51
N SER A 125 -9.82 -6.91 7.03
CA SER A 125 -10.79 -5.81 6.93
C SER A 125 -10.24 -4.49 7.46
N SER A 126 -9.34 -4.53 8.45
CA SER A 126 -8.69 -3.34 9.03
C SER A 126 -7.83 -2.57 8.02
N LEU A 127 -7.37 -3.23 6.96
CA LEU A 127 -6.56 -2.63 5.91
C LEU A 127 -7.40 -1.74 4.97
N SER A 128 -8.71 -1.95 4.90
CA SER A 128 -9.60 -1.27 3.94
C SER A 128 -9.66 0.25 4.09
N ALA A 129 -9.48 0.76 5.31
CA ALA A 129 -9.50 2.20 5.58
C ALA A 129 -8.21 2.90 5.14
N LEU A 130 -7.08 2.20 5.17
CA LEU A 130 -5.77 2.77 4.83
C LEU A 130 -5.36 2.47 3.38
N PHE A 131 -5.75 1.30 2.87
CA PHE A 131 -5.42 0.80 1.53
C PHE A 131 -6.69 0.36 0.79
N PRO A 132 -7.64 1.27 0.53
CA PRO A 132 -8.93 0.92 -0.05
C PRO A 132 -8.80 0.25 -1.43
N GLU A 133 -7.92 0.73 -2.30
CA GLU A 133 -7.78 0.22 -3.67
C GLU A 133 -7.17 -1.19 -3.67
N SER A 134 -6.10 -1.38 -2.90
CA SER A 134 -5.41 -2.66 -2.68
C SER A 134 -6.34 -3.69 -2.04
N TYR A 135 -7.18 -3.26 -1.10
CA TYR A 135 -8.19 -4.12 -0.49
C TYR A 135 -9.28 -4.53 -1.49
N GLN A 136 -9.73 -3.63 -2.38
CA GLN A 136 -10.67 -4.00 -3.44
C GLN A 136 -10.06 -5.03 -4.40
N PHE A 137 -8.80 -4.87 -4.81
CA PHE A 137 -8.12 -5.88 -5.64
C PHE A 137 -8.02 -7.23 -4.92
N TYR A 138 -7.68 -7.23 -3.63
CA TYR A 138 -7.69 -8.44 -2.81
C TYR A 138 -9.07 -9.13 -2.78
N LEU A 139 -10.16 -8.38 -2.65
CA LEU A 139 -11.52 -8.95 -2.69
C LEU A 139 -11.86 -9.56 -4.05
N LEU A 140 -11.42 -8.92 -5.14
CA LEU A 140 -11.58 -9.45 -6.50
C LEU A 140 -10.80 -10.75 -6.68
N ASP A 141 -9.55 -10.80 -6.20
CA ASP A 141 -8.72 -12.02 -6.22
C ASP A 141 -9.35 -13.14 -5.37
N LYS A 142 -9.88 -12.82 -4.18
CA LYS A 142 -10.60 -13.79 -3.34
C LYS A 142 -11.83 -14.37 -4.04
N LYS A 143 -12.56 -13.55 -4.81
CA LYS A 143 -13.69 -14.00 -5.62
C LYS A 143 -13.25 -14.83 -6.82
N LYS A 144 -12.15 -14.45 -7.47
CA LYS A 144 -11.60 -15.13 -8.65
C LYS A 144 -10.97 -16.48 -8.31
N TYR A 145 -10.35 -16.61 -7.14
CA TYR A 145 -9.63 -17.79 -6.69
C TYR A 145 -10.16 -18.34 -5.35
N PRO A 146 -11.42 -18.79 -5.28
CA PRO A 146 -12.07 -19.16 -4.02
C PRO A 146 -11.51 -20.42 -3.34
N LYS A 147 -10.69 -21.22 -4.05
CA LYS A 147 -10.03 -22.42 -3.52
C LYS A 147 -8.66 -22.12 -2.91
N GLU A 148 -8.08 -20.95 -3.19
CA GLU A 148 -6.80 -20.57 -2.64
C GLU A 148 -6.94 -20.29 -1.16
N LYS A 149 -6.17 -21.01 -0.34
CA LYS A 149 -6.20 -20.85 1.12
C LYS A 149 -5.46 -19.60 1.58
N MET A 150 -4.57 -19.08 0.72
CA MET A 150 -3.72 -17.95 1.01
C MET A 150 -3.69 -16.99 -0.18
N LEU A 151 -4.03 -15.73 0.07
CA LEU A 151 -4.05 -14.71 -0.97
C LEU A 151 -3.33 -13.44 -0.46
N PRO A 152 -2.46 -12.83 -1.27
CA PRO A 152 -1.76 -11.62 -0.88
C PRO A 152 -2.63 -10.38 -1.11
N LEU A 153 -2.64 -9.46 -0.16
CA LEU A 153 -2.96 -8.05 -0.41
C LEU A 153 -1.63 -7.32 -0.62
N ARG A 154 -1.50 -6.58 -1.72
CA ARG A 154 -0.25 -5.94 -2.14
C ARG A 154 -0.41 -4.42 -2.17
N VAL A 155 0.47 -3.71 -1.47
CA VAL A 155 0.53 -2.25 -1.48
C VAL A 155 1.86 -1.82 -2.08
N LYS A 156 1.87 -0.94 -3.09
CA LYS A 156 3.10 -0.57 -3.80
C LYS A 156 3.93 0.42 -2.99
N PHE A 157 5.25 0.29 -3.00
CA PHE A 157 6.12 1.38 -2.52
C PHE A 157 6.28 2.43 -3.63
N ALA A 158 5.98 3.69 -3.34
CA ALA A 158 5.72 4.73 -4.35
C ALA A 158 6.86 5.01 -5.37
N GLN A 159 8.11 4.65 -5.06
CA GLN A 159 9.30 4.97 -5.87
C GLN A 159 10.11 3.72 -6.23
N SER A 160 9.49 2.54 -6.19
CA SER A 160 10.15 1.27 -6.44
C SER A 160 9.16 0.24 -6.98
N ASP A 161 9.67 -0.84 -7.54
CA ASP A 161 8.87 -2.02 -7.89
C ASP A 161 8.74 -3.02 -6.72
N SER A 162 9.01 -2.52 -5.52
CA SER A 162 8.78 -3.20 -4.26
C SER A 162 7.33 -3.05 -3.79
N TYR A 163 6.87 -4.05 -3.04
CA TYR A 163 5.56 -4.12 -2.42
C TYR A 163 5.66 -4.44 -0.93
N LEU A 164 4.73 -3.88 -0.15
CA LEU A 164 4.36 -4.42 1.16
C LEU A 164 3.25 -5.45 0.95
N ILE A 165 3.53 -6.70 1.30
CA ILE A 165 2.63 -7.83 1.11
C ILE A 165 2.07 -8.26 2.45
N PHE A 166 0.75 -8.40 2.50
CA PHE A 166 0.03 -9.06 3.58
C PHE A 166 -0.49 -10.40 3.06
N GLU A 167 0.14 -11.51 3.44
CA GLU A 167 -0.41 -12.83 3.09
C GLU A 167 -1.59 -13.13 4.03
N CYS A 168 -2.76 -13.37 3.46
CA CYS A 168 -4.00 -13.53 4.20
C CYS A 168 -4.47 -14.98 4.14
N VAL A 169 -4.84 -15.56 5.28
CA VAL A 169 -5.51 -16.87 5.36
C VAL A 169 -6.92 -16.65 5.92
N GLY A 170 -7.92 -16.85 5.06
CA GLY A 170 -9.31 -16.51 5.38
C GLY A 170 -9.51 -15.01 5.52
N GLU A 171 -9.76 -14.56 6.75
CA GLU A 171 -9.98 -13.13 7.08
C GLU A 171 -8.88 -12.56 7.98
N ARG A 172 -7.79 -13.30 8.16
CA ARG A 172 -6.68 -12.91 9.05
C ARG A 172 -5.35 -12.81 8.32
N ILE A 173 -4.54 -11.86 8.75
CA ILE A 173 -3.17 -11.67 8.30
C ILE A 173 -2.30 -12.80 8.87
N ARG A 174 -1.61 -13.52 7.98
CA ARG A 174 -0.73 -14.66 8.32
C ARG A 174 0.73 -14.28 8.34
N SER A 175 1.16 -13.45 7.40
CA SER A 175 2.52 -12.89 7.31
C SER A 175 2.46 -11.47 6.76
N ILE A 176 3.50 -10.68 7.06
CA ILE A 176 3.70 -9.35 6.47
C ILE A 176 5.14 -9.27 5.99
N SER A 177 5.36 -8.99 4.72
CA SER A 177 6.69 -8.99 4.12
C SER A 177 6.89 -7.86 3.13
N THR A 178 8.15 -7.57 2.83
CA THR A 178 8.55 -6.76 1.68
C THR A 178 8.96 -7.67 0.54
N TRP A 179 8.51 -7.37 -0.67
CA TRP A 179 8.82 -8.13 -1.88
C TRP A 179 9.21 -7.19 -3.01
N ASP A 180 10.26 -7.53 -3.76
CA ASP A 180 10.66 -6.80 -4.96
C ASP A 180 10.17 -7.56 -6.19
N ASP A 181 9.29 -6.96 -7.01
CA ASP A 181 9.05 -7.48 -8.36
C ASP A 181 10.26 -7.09 -9.22
N LEU A 182 11.11 -8.08 -9.48
CA LEU A 182 12.27 -8.00 -10.38
C LEU A 182 11.95 -8.65 -11.72
#